data_AF-T1AIC0-F1
#
_entry.id   AF-T1AIC0-F1
#
_cell.length_a   1.000
_cell.length_b   1.000
_cell.length_c   1.000
_cell.angle_alpha   90.00
_cell.angle_beta   90.00
_cell.angle_gamma   90.00
#
_symmetry.space_group_name_H-M   'P 1'
#
loop_
_entity.id
_entity.type
_entity.pdbx_description
1 polymer ?
#
loop_
_entity_poly.entity_id
_entity_poly.type
_entity_poly.pdbx_seq_one_letter_code
_entity_poly.pdbx_strand_id
1 'polypeptide(L)'
;MLARGIAAPNIERVWRRFSDSYFLQHSPEEAAWHMRLLADRDPSCDEPLVALDPRSVHGTTAVLIFTRLLEHGFERTTAVLDQLGLNVVDARITPTGDGFSLDLYHVLEDDGAPIADGERREEIEQALWRSLHHPEQSVAVHRRVPRQARMFHTPTQIAISVDERNARSVIELIAGDRPGLLYDVGKVLTGEGIMLQAAKIVTVASGPRTSSTSPTSTAVRSRRRARRA
;
A
#
# COMPACT_ATOMS: atom_id res chain seq x y z
N MET A 1 -14.10 19.16 9.79
CA MET A 1 -12.70 19.42 10.20
C MET A 1 -12.55 20.70 10.99
N LEU A 2 -13.01 21.84 10.47
CA LEU A 2 -13.03 23.11 11.21
C LEU A 2 -13.88 23.02 12.50
N ALA A 3 -15.01 22.32 12.43
CA ALA A 3 -15.86 22.03 13.59
C ALA A 3 -15.22 21.12 14.67
N ARG A 4 -14.03 20.56 14.42
CA ARG A 4 -13.28 19.71 15.35
C ARG A 4 -11.99 20.36 15.85
N GLY A 5 -11.79 21.66 15.61
CA GLY A 5 -10.67 22.43 16.15
C GLY A 5 -9.35 22.34 15.39
N ILE A 6 -9.29 21.64 14.25
CA ILE A 6 -8.10 21.66 13.39
C ILE A 6 -8.03 23.01 12.68
N ALA A 7 -6.92 23.72 12.85
CA ALA A 7 -6.70 25.04 12.26
C ALA A 7 -6.74 24.96 10.71
N ALA A 8 -7.51 25.85 10.08
CA ALA A 8 -7.66 25.90 8.62
C ALA A 8 -6.32 25.92 7.84
N PRO A 9 -5.27 26.64 8.29
CA PRO A 9 -3.98 26.63 7.59
C PRO A 9 -3.29 25.27 7.55
N ASN A 10 -3.48 24.42 8.56
CA ASN A 10 -2.89 23.08 8.59
C ASN A 10 -3.58 22.16 7.58
N ILE A 11 -4.90 22.28 7.43
CA ILE A 11 -5.68 21.51 6.46
C ILE A 11 -5.29 21.92 5.04
N GLU A 12 -5.21 23.22 4.76
CA GLU A 12 -4.85 23.73 3.43
C GLU A 12 -3.43 23.32 3.02
N ARG A 13 -2.48 23.39 3.95
CA ARG A 13 -1.11 22.89 3.74
C ARG A 13 -1.10 21.43 3.30
N VAL A 14 -1.82 20.57 4.01
CA VAL A 14 -1.91 19.14 3.68
C VAL A 14 -2.63 18.92 2.35
N TRP A 15 -3.73 19.63 2.12
CA TRP A 15 -4.52 19.55 0.89
C TRP A 15 -3.65 19.79 -0.36
N ARG A 16 -2.78 20.81 -0.31
CA ARG A 16 -1.87 21.17 -1.41
C ARG A 16 -0.80 20.11 -1.73
N ARG A 17 -0.56 19.12 -0.86
CA ARG A 17 0.39 18.01 -1.11
C ARG A 17 -0.19 16.96 -2.06
N PHE A 18 -1.53 16.88 -2.14
CA PHE A 18 -2.24 15.88 -2.93
C PHE A 18 -2.59 16.40 -4.32
N SER A 19 -2.54 15.51 -5.31
CA SER A 19 -2.96 15.79 -6.69
C SER A 19 -4.44 15.46 -6.90
N ASP A 20 -5.03 15.92 -8.00
CA ASP A 20 -6.40 15.54 -8.39
C ASP A 20 -6.58 14.02 -8.48
N SER A 21 -5.53 13.31 -8.90
CA SER A 21 -5.53 11.85 -8.99
C SER A 21 -5.74 11.19 -7.63
N TYR A 22 -5.30 11.80 -6.53
CA TYR A 22 -5.56 11.30 -5.18
C TYR A 22 -7.05 11.41 -4.86
N PHE A 23 -7.68 12.56 -5.09
CA PHE A 23 -9.10 12.77 -4.77
C PHE A 23 -10.04 11.87 -5.59
N LEU A 24 -9.62 11.47 -6.80
CA LEU A 24 -10.37 10.51 -7.61
C LEU A 24 -10.26 9.06 -7.11
N GLN A 25 -9.24 8.74 -6.31
CA GLN A 25 -8.94 7.39 -5.82
C GLN A 25 -9.42 7.14 -4.40
N HIS A 26 -9.79 8.18 -3.66
CA HIS A 26 -10.13 8.12 -2.24
C HIS A 26 -11.53 8.65 -1.98
N SER A 27 -12.26 8.02 -1.06
CA SER A 27 -13.56 8.53 -0.64
C SER A 27 -13.40 9.83 0.17
N PRO A 28 -14.46 10.67 0.27
CA PRO A 28 -14.44 11.84 1.13
C PRO A 28 -14.11 11.52 2.60
N GLU A 29 -14.54 10.35 3.10
CA GLU A 29 -14.27 9.87 4.45
C GLU A 29 -12.80 9.51 4.65
N GLU A 30 -12.20 8.77 3.70
CA GLU A 30 -10.76 8.47 3.68
C GLU A 30 -9.94 9.75 3.61
N ALA A 31 -10.26 10.63 2.65
CA ALA A 31 -9.58 11.90 2.50
C ALA A 31 -9.67 12.74 3.78
N ALA A 32 -10.83 12.72 4.44
CA ALA A 32 -11.01 13.39 5.71
C ALA A 32 -10.24 12.71 6.86
N TRP A 33 -10.03 11.41 6.83
CA TRP A 33 -9.18 10.74 7.81
C TRP A 33 -7.70 11.07 7.60
N HIS A 34 -7.21 10.99 6.36
CA HIS A 34 -5.82 11.28 6.00
C HIS A 34 -5.44 12.72 6.36
N MET A 35 -6.30 13.68 6.00
CA MET A 35 -6.08 15.09 6.33
C MET A 35 -6.01 15.34 7.84
N ARG A 36 -6.79 14.62 8.66
CA ARG A 36 -6.71 14.77 10.12
C ARG A 36 -5.36 14.33 10.63
N LEU A 37 -4.95 13.12 10.24
CA LEU A 37 -3.69 12.53 10.67
C LEU A 37 -2.47 13.39 10.27
N LEU A 38 -2.51 14.00 9.09
CA LEU A 38 -1.41 14.81 8.58
C LEU A 38 -1.44 16.27 9.06
N ALA A 39 -2.61 16.80 9.43
CA ALA A 39 -2.72 18.19 9.89
C ALA A 39 -2.09 18.41 11.27
N ASP A 40 -2.13 17.39 12.12
CA ASP A 40 -1.54 17.43 13.47
C ASP A 40 -0.02 17.20 13.47
N ARG A 41 0.54 16.86 12.30
CA ARG A 41 1.95 16.54 12.14
C ARG A 41 2.80 17.78 11.88
N ASP A 42 3.96 17.84 12.54
CA ASP A 42 5.02 18.80 12.26
C ASP A 42 5.45 18.69 10.78
N PRO A 43 5.35 19.79 9.99
CA PRO A 43 5.80 19.81 8.60
C PRO A 43 7.28 19.44 8.39
N SER A 44 8.12 19.65 9.39
CA SER A 44 9.57 19.40 9.34
C SER A 44 9.94 17.97 9.74
N CYS A 45 8.99 17.17 10.23
CA CYS A 45 9.24 15.81 10.65
C CYS A 45 9.19 14.84 9.46
N ASP A 46 10.28 14.12 9.25
CA ASP A 46 10.46 13.13 8.18
C ASP A 46 10.16 11.68 8.62
N GLU A 47 9.81 11.45 9.88
CA GLU A 47 9.54 10.10 10.40
C GLU A 47 8.34 9.43 9.70
N PRO A 48 8.30 8.10 9.54
CA PRO A 48 7.10 7.45 9.07
C PRO A 48 5.92 7.71 10.02
N LEU A 49 4.74 7.90 9.46
CA LEU A 49 3.46 7.85 10.16
C LEU A 49 2.77 6.55 9.76
N VAL A 50 2.34 5.77 10.74
CA VAL A 50 1.49 4.60 10.53
C VAL A 50 0.23 4.81 11.35
N ALA A 51 -0.93 4.54 10.78
CA ALA A 51 -2.20 4.64 11.49
C ALA A 51 -3.18 3.59 10.97
N LEU A 52 -3.97 3.01 11.86
CA LEU A 52 -5.00 2.04 11.51
C LEU A 52 -6.42 2.60 11.72
N ASP A 53 -7.33 2.34 10.78
CA ASP A 53 -8.76 2.58 10.96
C ASP A 53 -9.54 1.26 10.84
N PRO A 54 -10.11 0.74 11.94
CA PRO A 54 -10.92 -0.48 11.93
C PRO A 54 -12.28 -0.28 11.24
N ARG A 55 -12.67 0.96 10.91
CA ARG A 55 -13.94 1.30 10.24
C ARG A 55 -13.69 1.63 8.78
N SER A 56 -12.95 0.77 8.09
CA SER A 56 -12.71 0.93 6.66
C SER A 56 -13.79 0.28 5.81
N VAL A 57 -13.67 0.51 4.50
CA VAL A 57 -14.54 0.03 3.45
C VAL A 57 -14.72 -1.50 3.55
N HIS A 58 -15.97 -1.94 3.41
CA HIS A 58 -16.36 -3.36 3.26
C HIS A 58 -15.91 -4.29 4.39
N GLY A 59 -15.79 -3.80 5.63
CA GLY A 59 -15.44 -4.63 6.79
C GLY A 59 -13.96 -5.02 6.84
N THR A 60 -13.10 -4.22 6.22
CA THR A 60 -11.64 -4.35 6.32
C THR A 60 -11.08 -3.37 7.35
N THR A 61 -9.83 -3.58 7.76
CA THR A 61 -9.06 -2.57 8.50
C THR A 61 -8.15 -1.84 7.52
N ALA A 62 -8.21 -0.51 7.50
CA ALA A 62 -7.28 0.31 6.75
C ALA A 62 -5.99 0.50 7.53
N VAL A 63 -4.86 0.37 6.84
CA VAL A 63 -3.51 0.72 7.31
C VAL A 63 -3.02 1.85 6.43
N LEU A 64 -2.89 3.04 6.99
CA LEU A 64 -2.27 4.19 6.33
C LEU A 64 -0.81 4.29 6.72
N ILE A 65 0.03 4.46 5.72
CA ILE A 65 1.45 4.74 5.88
C ILE A 65 1.76 6.04 5.12
N PHE A 66 2.32 7.01 5.82
CA PHE A 66 2.84 8.23 5.20
C PHE A 66 4.32 8.38 5.54
N THR A 67 5.18 8.34 4.53
CA THR A 67 6.63 8.33 4.71
C THR A 67 7.33 8.98 3.51
N ARG A 68 8.61 9.34 3.67
CA ARG A 68 9.44 9.75 2.52
C ARG A 68 9.50 8.60 1.52
N LEU A 69 9.63 8.92 0.24
CA LEU A 69 9.68 7.89 -0.81
C LEU A 69 10.94 7.01 -0.62
N LEU A 70 10.72 5.75 -0.21
CA LEU A 70 11.77 4.76 0.05
C LEU A 70 11.93 3.82 -1.15
N GLU A 71 13.18 3.51 -1.55
CA GLU A 71 13.46 2.61 -2.68
C GLU A 71 12.91 1.17 -2.49
N HIS A 72 12.66 0.76 -1.25
CA HIS A 72 12.13 -0.57 -0.89
C HIS A 72 10.87 -0.51 -0.02
N GLY A 73 10.19 0.64 0.03
CA GLY A 73 9.05 0.85 0.95
C GLY A 73 7.95 -0.21 0.80
N PHE A 74 7.54 -0.48 -0.45
CA PHE A 74 6.50 -1.46 -0.74
C PHE A 74 6.88 -2.89 -0.34
N GLU A 75 8.10 -3.33 -0.66
CA GLU A 75 8.61 -4.65 -0.28
C GLU A 75 8.65 -4.81 1.25
N ARG A 76 9.16 -3.80 1.96
CA ARG A 76 9.25 -3.82 3.43
C ARG A 76 7.87 -3.87 4.08
N THR A 77 6.95 -3.01 3.64
CA THR A 77 5.58 -2.99 4.18
C THR A 77 4.89 -4.32 3.96
N THR A 78 4.93 -4.84 2.73
CA THR A 78 4.27 -6.12 2.41
C THR A 78 4.91 -7.30 3.11
N ALA A 79 6.22 -7.28 3.37
CA ALA A 79 6.90 -8.28 4.19
C ALA A 79 6.39 -8.27 5.64
N VAL A 80 6.23 -7.09 6.26
CA VAL A 80 5.74 -6.97 7.64
C VAL A 80 4.28 -7.43 7.75
N LEU A 81 3.43 -6.99 6.81
CA LEU A 81 2.03 -7.43 6.77
C LEU A 81 1.91 -8.95 6.63
N ASP A 82 2.70 -9.57 5.75
CA ASP A 82 2.73 -11.02 5.57
C ASP A 82 3.24 -11.76 6.82
N GLN A 83 4.28 -11.24 7.49
CA GLN A 83 4.79 -11.81 8.74
C GLN A 83 3.76 -11.80 9.87
N LEU A 84 3.02 -10.70 9.99
CA LEU A 84 1.93 -10.56 10.95
C LEU A 84 0.74 -11.46 10.59
N GLY A 85 0.70 -12.02 9.38
CA GLY A 85 -0.33 -12.92 8.90
C GLY A 85 -1.57 -12.21 8.40
N LEU A 86 -1.42 -10.98 7.91
CA LEU A 86 -2.50 -10.16 7.40
C LEU A 86 -2.66 -10.39 5.89
N ASN A 87 -3.91 -10.49 5.45
CA ASN A 87 -4.26 -10.62 4.06
C ASN A 87 -4.56 -9.23 3.48
N VAL A 88 -3.86 -8.85 2.40
CA VAL A 88 -4.09 -7.58 1.71
C VAL A 88 -5.17 -7.76 0.65
N VAL A 89 -6.31 -7.07 0.82
CA VAL A 89 -7.47 -7.16 -0.07
C VAL A 89 -7.46 -6.06 -1.12
N ASP A 90 -7.01 -4.88 -0.73
CA ASP A 90 -6.81 -3.73 -1.63
C ASP A 90 -5.60 -2.95 -1.14
N ALA A 91 -4.80 -2.41 -2.06
CA ALA A 91 -3.74 -1.49 -1.70
C ALA A 91 -3.56 -0.39 -2.74
N ARG A 92 -3.27 0.81 -2.27
CA ARG A 92 -3.02 2.01 -3.07
C ARG A 92 -1.73 2.67 -2.61
N ILE A 93 -0.77 2.78 -3.50
CA ILE A 93 0.51 3.46 -3.27
C ILE A 93 0.46 4.76 -4.06
N THR A 94 0.41 5.90 -3.37
CA THR A 94 0.18 7.21 -3.99
C THR A 94 1.33 8.17 -3.67
N PRO A 95 2.16 8.53 -4.66
CA PRO A 95 3.20 9.51 -4.45
C PRO A 95 2.56 10.90 -4.28
N THR A 96 3.16 11.69 -3.40
CA THR A 96 2.77 13.09 -3.16
C THR A 96 3.71 14.05 -3.88
N GLY A 97 3.28 15.30 -4.05
CA GLY A 97 4.02 16.30 -4.82
C GLY A 97 5.37 16.73 -4.22
N ASP A 98 5.65 16.34 -2.98
CA ASP A 98 6.76 16.83 -2.18
C ASP A 98 7.72 15.71 -1.71
N GLY A 99 7.74 14.59 -2.43
CA GLY A 99 8.71 13.51 -2.21
C GLY A 99 8.34 12.51 -1.11
N PHE A 100 7.11 12.56 -0.61
CA PHE A 100 6.52 11.54 0.26
C PHE A 100 5.65 10.57 -0.54
N SER A 101 5.31 9.44 0.07
CA SER A 101 4.28 8.51 -0.40
C SER A 101 3.19 8.39 0.67
N LEU A 102 1.95 8.30 0.20
CA LEU A 102 0.80 7.91 1.00
C LEU A 102 0.34 6.53 0.51
N ASP A 103 0.57 5.54 1.33
CA ASP A 103 0.24 4.15 1.05
C ASP A 103 -0.95 3.75 1.93
N LEU A 104 -1.97 3.18 1.31
CA LEU A 104 -3.19 2.74 1.97
C LEU A 104 -3.39 1.25 1.66
N TYR A 105 -3.40 0.42 2.70
CA TYR A 105 -3.64 -1.01 2.58
C TYR A 105 -4.93 -1.37 3.32
N HIS A 106 -5.82 -2.09 2.66
CA HIS A 106 -6.99 -2.71 3.26
C HIS A 106 -6.63 -4.15 3.60
N VAL A 107 -6.63 -4.46 4.88
CA VAL A 107 -6.19 -5.76 5.39
C VAL A 107 -7.29 -6.46 6.19
N LEU A 108 -7.18 -7.78 6.21
CA LEU A 108 -7.98 -8.69 7.03
C LEU A 108 -7.06 -9.63 7.81
N GLU A 109 -7.57 -10.15 8.92
CA GLU A 109 -6.96 -11.30 9.60
C GLU A 109 -7.08 -12.56 8.73
N ASP A 110 -6.40 -13.64 9.14
CA ASP A 110 -6.35 -14.92 8.43
C ASP A 110 -7.74 -15.58 8.31
N ASP A 111 -8.64 -15.30 9.25
CA ASP A 111 -10.04 -15.76 9.25
C ASP A 111 -10.97 -14.88 8.38
N GLY A 112 -10.43 -13.82 7.76
CA GLY A 112 -11.18 -12.87 6.96
C GLY A 112 -11.93 -11.81 7.76
N ALA A 113 -11.72 -11.72 9.08
CA ALA A 113 -12.31 -10.69 9.92
C ALA A 113 -11.47 -9.38 9.89
N PRO A 114 -12.09 -8.22 10.14
CA PRO A 114 -11.34 -7.00 10.43
C PRO A 114 -10.58 -7.16 11.75
N ILE A 115 -9.50 -6.40 11.90
CA ILE A 115 -8.71 -6.33 13.13
C ILE A 115 -9.49 -5.51 14.17
N ALA A 116 -10.31 -6.19 14.98
CA ALA A 116 -11.15 -5.56 15.99
C ALA A 116 -10.38 -5.20 17.26
N ASP A 117 -9.42 -6.04 17.66
CA ASP A 117 -8.67 -5.87 18.89
C ASP A 117 -7.75 -4.64 18.86
N GLY A 118 -7.67 -3.93 19.99
CA GLY A 118 -6.89 -2.70 20.11
C GLY A 118 -5.40 -2.95 20.20
N GLU A 119 -5.01 -3.91 21.03
CA GLU A 119 -3.61 -4.30 21.25
C GLU A 119 -3.00 -4.85 19.95
N ARG A 120 -3.75 -5.66 19.21
CA ARG A 120 -3.37 -6.15 17.89
C ARG A 120 -3.11 -5.02 16.89
N ARG A 121 -3.93 -3.96 16.91
CA ARG A 121 -3.72 -2.79 16.03
C ARG A 121 -2.45 -2.03 16.40
N GLU A 122 -2.20 -1.84 17.69
CA GLU A 122 -0.97 -1.20 18.18
C GLU A 122 0.28 -2.04 17.82
N GLU A 123 0.20 -3.36 17.92
CA GLU A 123 1.28 -4.27 17.50
C GLU A 123 1.63 -4.06 16.01
N ILE A 124 0.60 -4.03 15.14
CA ILE A 124 0.77 -3.82 13.70
C ILE A 124 1.35 -2.43 13.40
N GLU A 125 0.80 -1.39 14.04
CA GLU A 125 1.27 -0.02 13.89
C GLU A 125 2.75 0.11 14.23
N GLN A 126 3.15 -0.42 15.39
CA GLN A 126 4.53 -0.36 15.85
C GLN A 126 5.48 -1.21 14.98
N ALA A 127 5.05 -2.39 14.52
CA ALA A 127 5.86 -3.24 13.66
C ALA A 127 6.17 -2.56 12.31
N LEU A 128 5.16 -1.96 11.70
CA LEU A 128 5.30 -1.19 10.47
C LEU A 128 6.15 0.07 10.70
N TRP A 129 5.87 0.83 11.75
CA TRP A 129 6.62 2.05 12.07
C TRP A 129 8.10 1.74 12.28
N ARG A 130 8.43 0.71 13.08
CA ARG A 130 9.83 0.29 13.31
C ARG A 130 10.53 -0.12 12.02
N SER A 131 9.84 -0.87 11.17
CA SER A 131 10.37 -1.31 9.88
C SER A 131 10.66 -0.14 8.93
N LEU A 132 9.81 0.88 8.93
CA LEU A 132 9.97 2.06 8.07
C LEU A 132 10.95 3.09 8.62
N HIS A 133 11.06 3.18 9.95
CA HIS A 133 11.95 4.13 10.63
C HIS A 133 13.41 3.68 10.57
N HIS A 134 13.66 2.37 10.51
CA HIS A 134 15.01 1.79 10.41
C HIS A 134 15.19 1.01 9.09
N PRO A 135 15.25 1.70 7.93
CA PRO A 135 15.34 1.05 6.62
C PRO A 135 16.63 0.24 6.45
N GLU A 136 17.70 0.59 7.17
CA GLU A 136 18.99 -0.10 7.17
C GLU A 136 18.91 -1.51 7.80
N GLN A 137 17.92 -1.74 8.67
CA GLN A 137 17.73 -3.04 9.29
C GLN A 137 17.03 -3.97 8.29
N SER A 138 17.68 -5.09 7.96
CA SER A 138 17.07 -6.13 7.16
C SER A 138 15.84 -6.66 7.88
N VAL A 139 14.68 -6.63 7.22
CA VAL A 139 13.51 -7.36 7.68
C VAL A 139 13.83 -8.85 7.54
N ALA A 140 14.13 -9.52 8.64
CA ALA A 140 14.44 -10.95 8.63
C ALA A 140 13.20 -11.72 8.18
N VAL A 141 13.19 -12.22 6.95
CA VAL A 141 12.07 -13.00 6.42
C VAL A 141 12.18 -14.42 6.93
N HIS A 142 11.62 -14.66 8.12
CA HIS A 142 11.27 -16.01 8.52
C HIS A 142 10.10 -16.46 7.66
N ARG A 143 10.42 -17.24 6.61
CA ARG A 143 9.45 -17.87 5.73
C ARG A 143 8.45 -18.65 6.57
N ARG A 144 7.27 -18.06 6.82
CA ARG A 144 6.18 -18.78 7.49
C ARG A 144 5.82 -19.95 6.56
N VAL A 145 5.69 -21.14 7.15
CA VAL A 145 5.25 -22.35 6.43
C VAL A 145 4.03 -21.99 5.59
N PRO A 146 3.93 -22.42 4.31
CA PRO A 146 2.79 -22.08 3.47
C PRO A 146 1.51 -22.47 4.21
N ARG A 147 0.74 -21.47 4.66
CA ARG A 147 -0.65 -21.68 5.03
C ARG A 147 -1.30 -22.32 3.81
N GLN A 148 -1.99 -23.45 3.98
CA GLN A 148 -2.61 -24.18 2.88
C GLN A 148 -3.51 -23.23 2.08
N ALA A 149 -2.95 -22.61 1.06
CA ALA A 149 -3.68 -21.74 0.17
C ALA A 149 -4.67 -22.64 -0.54
N ARG A 150 -5.95 -22.26 -0.54
CA ARG A 150 -6.85 -22.70 -1.60
C ARG A 150 -6.24 -22.17 -2.89
N MET A 151 -5.41 -23.00 -3.53
CA MET A 151 -4.74 -22.66 -4.79
C MET A 151 -5.83 -22.50 -5.85
N PHE A 152 -6.31 -21.27 -6.02
CA PHE A 152 -6.96 -20.90 -7.25
C PHE A 152 -5.88 -20.96 -8.33
N HIS A 153 -5.99 -21.93 -9.23
CA HIS A 153 -5.11 -22.06 -10.39
C HIS A 153 -5.40 -20.93 -11.39
N THR A 154 -5.02 -19.71 -11.03
CA THR A 154 -5.01 -18.56 -11.93
C THR A 154 -3.60 -18.44 -12.48
N PRO A 155 -3.38 -18.68 -13.79
CA PRO A 155 -2.06 -18.53 -14.38
C PRO A 155 -1.61 -17.06 -14.24
N THR A 156 -0.33 -16.88 -13.92
CA THR A 156 0.24 -15.55 -13.84
C THR A 156 0.31 -14.92 -15.23
N GLN A 157 -0.28 -13.74 -15.40
CA GLN A 157 -0.24 -12.95 -16.62
C GLN A 157 0.41 -11.61 -16.31
N ILE A 158 1.35 -11.20 -17.17
CA ILE A 158 2.09 -9.96 -17.03
C ILE A 158 2.02 -9.23 -18.36
N ALA A 159 1.55 -7.98 -18.35
CA ALA A 159 1.64 -7.07 -19.48
C ALA A 159 2.48 -5.85 -19.07
N ILE A 160 3.32 -5.37 -19.97
CA ILE A 160 4.14 -4.17 -19.75
C ILE A 160 3.90 -3.21 -20.90
N SER A 161 3.57 -1.97 -20.58
CA SER A 161 3.42 -0.88 -21.54
C SER A 161 4.26 0.32 -21.11
N VAL A 162 4.52 1.24 -22.03
CA VAL A 162 5.27 2.48 -21.76
C VAL A 162 4.32 3.66 -21.87
N ASP A 163 4.26 4.45 -20.81
CA ASP A 163 3.57 5.74 -20.76
C ASP A 163 4.61 6.83 -21.06
N GLU A 164 4.81 7.10 -22.35
CA GLU A 164 5.80 8.05 -22.84
C GLU A 164 5.59 9.46 -22.30
N ARG A 165 4.32 9.88 -22.15
CA ARG A 165 3.96 11.21 -21.63
C ARG A 165 4.48 11.44 -20.22
N ASN A 166 4.50 10.39 -19.42
CA ASN A 166 4.93 10.46 -18.02
C ASN A 166 6.31 9.80 -17.79
N ALA A 167 7.01 9.42 -18.87
CA ALA A 167 8.32 8.78 -18.86
C ALA A 167 8.42 7.60 -17.85
N ARG A 168 7.40 6.72 -17.87
CA ARG A 168 7.28 5.58 -16.96
C ARG A 168 6.76 4.33 -17.68
N SER A 169 7.10 3.17 -17.18
CA SER A 169 6.49 1.90 -17.59
C SER A 169 5.28 1.61 -16.71
N VAL A 170 4.28 0.95 -17.25
CA VAL A 170 3.12 0.40 -16.53
C VAL A 170 3.18 -1.11 -16.68
N ILE A 171 3.29 -1.82 -15.55
CA ILE A 171 3.16 -3.27 -15.49
C ILE A 171 1.76 -3.57 -15.01
N GLU A 172 1.07 -4.49 -15.67
CA GLU A 172 -0.18 -5.10 -15.22
C GLU A 172 0.11 -6.56 -14.87
N LEU A 173 -0.09 -6.94 -13.60
CA LEU A 173 0.12 -8.30 -13.10
C LEU A 173 -1.18 -8.89 -12.56
N ILE A 174 -1.56 -10.03 -13.13
CA ILE A 174 -2.67 -10.89 -12.71
C ILE A 174 -2.08 -12.19 -12.21
N ALA A 175 -2.43 -12.62 -11.00
CA ALA A 175 -1.95 -13.87 -10.45
C ALA A 175 -2.97 -14.46 -9.47
N GLY A 176 -2.85 -15.77 -9.21
CA GLY A 176 -3.59 -16.39 -8.10
C GLY A 176 -3.12 -15.81 -6.77
N ASP A 177 -4.08 -15.44 -5.93
CA ASP A 177 -3.78 -14.92 -4.60
C ASP A 177 -3.12 -16.00 -3.75
N ARG A 178 -2.01 -15.63 -3.10
CA ARG A 178 -1.25 -16.49 -2.21
C ARG A 178 -0.50 -15.66 -1.18
N PRO A 179 -0.30 -16.19 0.05
CA PRO A 179 0.58 -15.58 1.02
C PRO A 179 1.95 -15.24 0.43
N GLY A 180 2.46 -14.06 0.78
CA GLY A 180 3.73 -13.53 0.30
C GLY A 180 3.78 -13.06 -1.16
N LEU A 181 2.68 -13.09 -1.92
CA LEU A 181 2.69 -12.67 -3.33
C LEU A 181 3.19 -11.23 -3.51
N LEU A 182 2.64 -10.28 -2.76
CA LEU A 182 3.02 -8.87 -2.88
C LEU A 182 4.46 -8.62 -2.46
N TYR A 183 4.93 -9.31 -1.43
CA TYR A 183 6.34 -9.29 -1.03
C TYR A 183 7.24 -9.84 -2.15
N ASP A 184 6.90 -10.98 -2.74
CA ASP A 184 7.66 -11.55 -3.86
C ASP A 184 7.71 -10.59 -5.07
N VAL A 185 6.60 -9.92 -5.38
CA VAL A 185 6.54 -8.90 -6.43
C VAL A 185 7.45 -7.72 -6.08
N GLY A 186 7.34 -7.18 -4.86
CA GLY A 186 8.19 -6.08 -4.39
C GLY A 186 9.67 -6.42 -4.49
N LYS A 187 10.06 -7.60 -4.01
CA LYS A 187 11.43 -8.12 -4.06
C LYS A 187 11.97 -8.24 -5.48
N VAL A 188 11.17 -8.73 -6.43
CA VAL A 188 11.59 -8.82 -7.84
C VAL A 188 11.79 -7.42 -8.43
N LEU A 189 10.86 -6.50 -8.19
CA LEU A 189 10.99 -5.12 -8.68
C LEU A 189 12.25 -4.46 -8.11
N THR A 190 12.48 -4.57 -6.80
CA THR A 190 13.69 -4.11 -6.13
C THR A 190 14.95 -4.72 -6.77
N GLY A 191 14.98 -6.05 -6.94
CA GLY A 191 16.13 -6.77 -7.50
C GLY A 191 16.49 -6.34 -8.92
N GLU A 192 15.49 -5.95 -9.72
CA GLU A 192 15.67 -5.42 -11.07
C GLU A 192 15.96 -3.90 -11.10
N GLY A 193 16.11 -3.25 -9.95
CA GLY A 193 16.30 -1.80 -9.85
C GLY A 193 15.08 -1.00 -10.31
N ILE A 194 13.89 -1.60 -10.23
CA ILE A 194 12.62 -0.99 -10.58
C ILE A 194 12.03 -0.32 -9.35
N MET A 195 12.00 1.01 -9.38
CA MET A 195 11.34 1.81 -8.34
C MET A 195 9.83 1.87 -8.59
N LEU A 196 9.04 1.41 -7.61
CA LEU A 196 7.59 1.55 -7.60
C LEU A 196 7.21 3.01 -7.30
N GLN A 197 6.60 3.69 -8.27
CA GLN A 197 6.13 5.08 -8.09
C GLN A 197 4.70 5.14 -7.58
N ALA A 198 3.84 4.28 -8.13
CA ALA A 198 2.45 4.17 -7.75
C ALA A 198 1.97 2.75 -8.04
N ALA A 199 0.99 2.31 -7.27
CA ALA A 199 0.38 1.00 -7.41
C ALA A 199 -1.09 1.05 -7.02
N LYS A 200 -1.89 0.25 -7.72
CA LYS A 200 -3.22 -0.16 -7.29
C LYS A 200 -3.25 -1.68 -7.33
N ILE A 201 -3.70 -2.29 -6.25
CA ILE A 201 -3.78 -3.74 -6.06
C ILE A 201 -5.20 -4.03 -5.59
N VAL A 202 -5.86 -4.99 -6.22
CA VAL A 202 -7.23 -5.39 -5.87
C VAL A 202 -7.31 -6.91 -5.91
N THR A 203 -7.75 -7.50 -4.81
CA THR A 203 -8.01 -8.93 -4.69
C THR A 203 -9.51 -9.17 -4.89
N VAL A 204 -9.87 -9.94 -5.90
CA VAL A 204 -11.26 -10.31 -6.18
C VAL A 204 -11.55 -11.66 -5.55
N ALA A 205 -12.50 -11.72 -4.61
CA ALA A 205 -13.01 -12.98 -4.09
C ALA A 205 -13.82 -13.69 -5.20
N SER A 206 -13.44 -14.93 -5.53
CA SER A 206 -14.16 -15.73 -6.54
C SER A 206 -15.59 -16.05 -6.07
N GLY A 207 -16.59 -15.33 -6.59
CA GLY A 207 -17.99 -15.77 -6.55
C GLY A 207 -18.25 -16.97 -7.47
N PRO A 208 -19.39 -17.68 -7.33
CA PRO A 208 -19.72 -18.82 -8.18
C PRO A 208 -19.84 -18.37 -9.65
N ARG A 209 -19.20 -19.17 -10.52
CA ARG A 209 -19.04 -18.94 -11.96
C ARG A 209 -20.32 -18.40 -12.63
N THR A 210 -20.28 -17.15 -13.05
CA THR A 210 -20.96 -16.69 -14.26
C THR A 210 -19.92 -16.06 -15.17
N SER A 211 -19.96 -16.44 -16.44
CA SER A 211 -19.00 -16.11 -17.46
C SER A 211 -18.85 -14.60 -17.65
N SER A 212 -17.79 -14.02 -17.09
CA SER A 212 -16.98 -13.01 -17.77
C SER A 212 -15.62 -12.93 -17.10
N THR A 213 -14.58 -13.14 -17.90
CA THR A 213 -13.16 -13.02 -17.53
C THR A 213 -12.90 -11.61 -17.02
N SER A 214 -12.39 -11.42 -15.79
CA SER A 214 -11.88 -10.10 -15.36
C SER A 214 -10.83 -10.21 -14.23
N PRO A 215 -9.81 -9.33 -14.20
CA PRO A 215 -8.51 -9.66 -13.62
C PRO A 215 -8.15 -8.86 -12.35
N THR A 216 -7.23 -9.40 -11.54
CA THR A 216 -6.41 -8.61 -10.61
C THR A 216 -5.52 -7.66 -11.42
N SER A 217 -5.83 -6.36 -11.44
CA SER A 217 -4.99 -5.36 -12.11
C SER A 217 -4.03 -4.77 -11.08
N THR A 218 -2.77 -5.22 -11.12
CA THR A 218 -1.67 -4.59 -10.39
C THR A 218 -0.98 -3.62 -11.33
N ALA A 219 -1.26 -2.31 -11.26
CA ALA A 219 -0.61 -1.30 -12.11
C ALA A 219 0.67 -0.78 -11.44
N VAL A 220 1.84 -1.38 -11.70
CA VAL A 220 3.13 -0.93 -11.17
C VAL A 220 3.74 0.09 -12.13
N ARG A 221 3.98 1.31 -11.64
CA ARG A 221 4.65 2.37 -12.41
C ARG A 221 6.14 2.43 -12.09
N SER A 222 7.01 2.30 -13.10
CA SER A 222 8.47 2.33 -12.93
C SER A 222 9.20 3.32 -13.81
N ARG A 223 10.32 3.86 -13.31
CA ARG A 223 11.24 4.74 -14.07
C ARG A 223 12.60 4.05 -14.19
N ARG A 224 13.04 3.78 -15.43
CA ARG A 224 14.40 3.29 -15.69
C ARG A 224 15.38 4.46 -15.54
N ARG A 225 16.38 4.34 -14.66
CA ARG A 225 17.59 5.19 -14.76
C ARG A 225 18.43 4.66 -15.93
N ALA A 226 18.79 5.54 -16.86
CA ALA A 226 19.81 5.22 -17.86
C ALA A 226 21.11 4.88 -17.12
N ARG A 227 21.63 3.66 -17.33
CA ARG A 227 23.01 3.33 -16.97
C ARG A 227 23.91 4.33 -17.69
N ARG A 228 24.61 5.17 -16.95
CA ARG A 228 25.81 5.84 -17.47
C ARG A 228 26.86 4.74 -17.66
N ALA A 229 27.28 4.56 -18.90
CA ALA A 229 28.49 3.83 -19.26
C ALA A 229 29.72 4.59 -18.79
#